data_AF-A0A928TEL3-F1
#
_entry.id   AF-A0A928TEL3-F1
#
_cell.length_a   1.000
_cell.length_b   1.000
_cell.length_c   1.000
_cell.angle_alpha   90.00
_cell.angle_beta   90.00
_cell.angle_gamma   90.00
#
_symmetry.space_group_name_H-M   'P 1'
#
loop_
_entity.id
_entity.type
_entity.pdbx_description
1 polymer ?
#
loop_
_entity_poly.entity_id
_entity_poly.type
_entity_poly.pdbx_seq_one_letter_code
_entity_poly.pdbx_strand_id
1 'polypeptide(L)' 'MSPEPGYFLIFGVVLVPVYLMLFGWFAGEPRQLKMPLLGVGILASVTVGLWGGLAAFAAVLGLLFF' A
#
# COMPACT_ATOMS: atom_id res chain seq x y z
N MET A 1 -25.04 -1.56 -6.79
CA MET A 1 -23.87 -0.85 -7.36
C MET A 1 -22.93 -1.94 -7.86
N SER A 2 -22.84 -2.17 -9.16
CA SER A 2 -21.83 -3.08 -9.72
C SER A 2 -20.45 -2.43 -9.57
N PRO A 3 -19.42 -3.14 -9.10
CA PRO A 3 -18.09 -2.55 -8.95
C PRO A 3 -17.62 -2.03 -10.31
N GLU A 4 -17.06 -0.82 -10.33
CA GLU A 4 -16.50 -0.24 -11.54
C GLU A 4 -15.46 -1.19 -12.16
N PRO A 5 -15.44 -1.36 -13.49
CA PRO A 5 -14.51 -2.29 -14.15
C PRO A 5 -13.03 -2.02 -13.80
N GLY A 6 -12.68 -0.75 -13.54
CA GLY A 6 -11.34 -0.34 -13.12
C GLY A 6 -10.92 -0.87 -11.74
N TYR A 7 -11.86 -1.11 -10.83
CA TYR A 7 -11.58 -1.67 -9.51
C TYR A 7 -10.93 -3.03 -9.62
N PHE A 8 -11.53 -3.94 -10.39
CA PHE A 8 -10.99 -5.29 -10.58
C PHE A 8 -9.66 -5.28 -11.33
N LEU A 9 -9.47 -4.36 -12.28
CA LEU A 9 -8.19 -4.23 -12.98
C LEU A 9 -7.07 -3.81 -12.03
N ILE A 10 -7.29 -2.76 -11.24
CA ILE A 10 -6.26 -2.21 -10.34
C ILE A 10 -6.00 -3.18 -9.17
N PHE A 11 -7.04 -3.54 -8.43
CA PHE A 11 -6.87 -4.33 -7.22
C PHE A 11 -6.69 -5.83 -7.49
N GLY A 12 -7.15 -6.31 -8.64
CA GLY A 12 -7.10 -7.72 -9.03
C GLY A 12 -5.89 -8.06 -9.90
N VAL A 13 -5.55 -7.25 -10.91
CA VAL A 13 -4.47 -7.57 -11.88
C VAL A 13 -3.20 -6.78 -11.58
N VAL A 14 -3.30 -5.46 -11.41
CA VAL A 14 -2.13 -4.60 -11.20
C VAL A 14 -1.45 -4.90 -9.87
N LEU A 15 -2.22 -5.22 -8.82
CA LEU A 15 -1.66 -5.57 -7.51
C LEU A 15 -1.18 -7.02 -7.37
N VAL A 16 -1.37 -7.90 -8.37
CA VAL A 16 -0.91 -9.31 -8.31
C VAL A 16 0.55 -9.43 -7.89
N PRO A 17 1.51 -8.68 -8.47
CA PRO A 17 2.91 -8.82 -8.11
C PRO A 17 3.18 -8.47 -6.63
N VAL A 18 2.44 -7.51 -6.08
CA VAL A 18 2.54 -7.11 -4.67
C VAL A 18 2.04 -8.24 -3.77
N TYR A 19 0.90 -8.85 -4.09
CA TYR A 19 0.41 -9.99 -3.33
C TYR A 19 1.37 -11.19 -3.38
N LEU A 20 1.95 -11.48 -4.55
CA LEU A 20 2.93 -12.54 -4.70
C LEU A 20 4.22 -12.24 -3.91
N MET A 21 4.69 -11.00 -3.92
CA MET A 21 5.84 -10.57 -3.14
C MET A 21 5.59 -10.73 -1.63
N LEU A 22 4.44 -10.23 -1.15
CA LEU A 22 4.05 -10.38 0.26
C LEU A 22 3.91 -11.85 0.64
N PHE A 23 3.28 -12.66 -0.21
CA PHE A 23 3.16 -14.10 0.01
C PHE A 23 4.55 -14.76 0.09
N GLY A 24 5.44 -14.46 -0.86
CA GLY A 24 6.81 -14.99 -0.88
C GLY A 24 7.64 -14.59 0.33
N TRP A 25 7.44 -13.38 0.87
CA TRP A 25 8.08 -12.92 2.10
C TRP A 25 7.69 -13.76 3.33
N PHE A 26 6.44 -14.20 3.44
CA PHE A 26 5.96 -14.97 4.61
C PHE A 26 5.98 -16.49 4.41
N ALA A 27 5.94 -16.96 3.16
CA ALA A 27 5.92 -18.38 2.80
C ALA A 27 7.28 -18.91 2.33
N GLY A 28 8.27 -18.05 2.07
CA GLY A 28 9.61 -18.44 1.64
C GLY A 28 10.46 -19.08 2.74
N GLU A 29 11.35 -19.98 2.33
CA GLU A 29 12.36 -20.61 3.18
C GLU A 29 13.74 -19.95 2.98
N PRO A 30 14.55 -19.73 4.03
CA PRO A 30 14.28 -20.06 5.45
C PRO A 30 13.31 -19.06 6.10
N ARG A 31 12.36 -19.57 6.90
CA ARG A 31 11.26 -18.79 7.48
C ARG A 31 11.71 -17.97 8.70
N GLN A 32 12.40 -16.86 8.46
CA GLN A 32 12.75 -15.90 9.51
C GLN A 32 11.73 -14.75 9.52
N LEU A 33 10.75 -14.79 10.44
CA LEU A 33 9.65 -13.81 10.53
C LEU A 33 10.11 -12.34 10.68
N LYS A 34 11.33 -12.10 11.18
CA LYS A 34 11.86 -10.74 11.38
C LYS A 34 11.99 -9.94 10.09
N MET A 35 12.44 -10.57 9.01
CA MET A 35 12.65 -9.91 7.71
C MET A 35 11.35 -9.47 7.02
N PRO A 36 10.32 -10.33 6.85
CA PRO A 36 9.08 -9.93 6.22
C PRO A 36 8.28 -8.92 7.06
N LEU A 37 8.35 -8.99 8.40
CA LEU A 37 7.75 -7.96 9.27
C LEU A 37 8.43 -6.59 9.09
N LEU A 38 9.76 -6.54 8.95
CA LEU A 38 10.46 -5.30 8.64
C LEU A 38 10.06 -4.75 7.27
N GLY A 39 9.97 -5.62 6.25
CA GLY A 39 9.52 -5.24 4.91
C GLY A 39 8.11 -4.66 4.91
N VAL A 40 7.16 -5.31 5.59
CA VAL A 40 5.79 -4.81 5.73
C VAL A 40 5.76 -3.50 6.52
N GLY A 41 6.54 -3.36 7.59
CA GLY A 41 6.63 -2.13 8.36
C GLY A 41 7.13 -0.94 7.52
N ILE A 42 8.10 -1.17 6.64
CA ILE A 42 8.60 -0.17 5.70
C ILE A 42 7.53 0.18 4.66
N LEU A 43 6.87 -0.81 4.07
CA LEU A 43 5.80 -0.55 3.10
C LEU A 43 4.66 0.26 3.74
N ALA A 44 4.22 -0.13 4.93
CA ALA A 44 3.16 0.56 5.65
C ALA A 44 3.55 2.01 5.98
N SER A 45 4.77 2.25 6.47
CA SER A 45 5.22 3.60 6.79
C SER A 45 5.36 4.49 5.55
N VAL A 46 5.84 3.95 4.43
CA VAL A 46 5.91 4.67 3.16
C VAL A 46 4.50 5.00 2.65
N THR A 47 3.59 4.04 2.66
CA THR A 47 2.20 4.26 2.24
C THR A 47 1.52 5.31 3.12
N VAL A 48 1.59 5.17 4.45
CA VAL A 48 1.03 6.16 5.38
C VAL A 48 1.66 7.53 5.21
N GLY A 49 2.98 7.60 5.03
CA GLY A 49 3.69 8.87 4.81
C GLY A 49 3.26 9.55 3.51
N LEU A 50 3.10 8.80 2.43
CA LEU A 50 2.68 9.33 1.14
C LEU A 50 1.24 9.85 1.17
N TRP A 51 0.31 9.02 1.63
CA TRP A 51 -1.11 9.39 1.70
C TRP A 51 -1.37 10.44 2.77
N GLY A 52 -0.75 10.29 3.94
CA GLY A 52 -0.86 11.25 5.05
C GLY A 52 -0.26 12.60 4.71
N GLY A 53 0.91 12.63 4.06
CA GLY A 53 1.54 13.85 3.58
C GLY A 53 0.69 14.55 2.52
N LEU A 54 0.18 13.79 1.55
CA LEU A 54 -0.73 14.33 0.53
C LEU A 54 -2.00 14.90 1.15
N ALA A 55 -2.62 14.17 2.08
CA ALA A 55 -3.83 14.62 2.78
C ALA A 55 -3.57 15.88 3.62
N ALA A 56 -2.44 15.93 4.35
CA ALA A 56 -2.05 17.11 5.13
C ALA A 56 -1.79 18.31 4.22
N PHE A 57 -1.09 18.11 3.10
CA PHE A 57 -0.85 19.17 2.12
C PHE A 57 -2.16 19.69 1.52
N ALA A 58 -3.07 18.80 1.14
CA ALA A 58 -4.40 19.18 0.65
C ALA A 58 -5.20 19.96 1.70
N ALA A 59 -5.13 19.56 2.98
CA ALA A 59 -5.78 20.29 4.06
C ALA A 59 -5.20 21.70 4.26
N VAL A 60 -3.87 21.86 4.17
CA VAL A 60 -3.22 23.18 4.22
C VAL A 60 -3.66 24.05 3.06
N LEU A 61 -3.72 23.52 1.84
CA LEU A 61 -4.23 24.26 0.69
C LEU A 61 -5.69 24.66 0.89
N GLY A 62 -6.52 23.76 1.41
CA GLY A 62 -7.90 24.06 1.77
C GLY A 62 -7.99 25.22 2.76
N LEU A 63 -7.17 25.23 3.81
CA LEU A 63 -7.16 26.30 4.82
C LEU A 63 -6.67 27.65 4.27
N LEU A 64 -5.76 27.65 3.30
CA LEU A 64 -5.17 28.87 2.76
C LEU A 64 -6.02 29.52 1.64
N PHE A 65 -6.77 28.72 0.88
CA PHE A 65 -7.43 29.18 -0.34
C PHE A 65 -8.98 29.11 -0.30
N PHE A 66 -9.58 28.53 0.73
CA PHE A 66 -11.03 28.47 0.96
C PHE A 66 -11.38 28.95 2.38
#